data_AF-A0A4Y7SB78-F1
#
_entry.id   AF-A0A4Y7SB78-F1
#
_cell.length_a   1.000
_cell.length_b   1.000
_cell.length_c   1.000
_cell.angle_alpha   90.00
_cell.angle_beta   90.00
_cell.angle_gamma   90.00
#
_symmetry.space_group_name_H-M   'P 1'
#
loop_
_entity.id
_entity.type
_entity.pdbx_description
1 polymer ?
#
loop_
_entity_poly.entity_id
_entity_poly.type
_entity_poly.pdbx_seq_one_letter_code
_entity_poly.pdbx_strand_id
1 'polypeptide(L)'
;FDSPFADRLRTNYIPSPEEEPGIRNIIEQHCATVRELDSKPAAIDKTIADPEAHRRETMQRRDDHHTFADAHQALLSCVLRLPLDILSDIFMDLAPDSGEWHIQQRTLPHPIIWISHVCRQFRAIALSRPMLW
;
A
#
# COMPACT_ATOMS: atom_id res chain seq x y z
N PHE A 1 -37.48 -4.26 23.55
CA PHE A 1 -38.51 -3.75 22.63
C PHE A 1 -39.83 -4.20 23.19
N ASP A 2 -40.49 -3.33 23.93
CA ASP A 2 -41.74 -3.68 24.62
C ASP A 2 -42.88 -3.43 23.63
N SER A 3 -43.36 -4.50 23.03
CA SER A 3 -44.53 -4.49 22.16
C SER A 3 -45.67 -5.23 22.87
N PRO A 4 -46.89 -4.68 22.90
CA PRO A 4 -48.06 -5.39 23.43
C PRO A 4 -48.40 -6.66 22.64
N PHE A 5 -47.78 -6.87 21.48
CA PHE A 5 -47.92 -8.05 20.65
C PHE A 5 -46.70 -8.98 20.70
N ALA A 6 -45.72 -8.74 21.58
CA ALA A 6 -44.45 -9.48 21.64
C ALA A 6 -44.67 -11.00 21.71
N ASP A 7 -45.60 -11.42 22.56
CA ASP A 7 -45.96 -12.82 22.83
C ASP A 7 -46.58 -13.53 21.61
N ARG A 8 -47.03 -12.76 20.62
CA ARG A 8 -47.73 -13.23 19.41
C ARG A 8 -46.84 -13.20 18.17
N LEU A 9 -45.64 -12.64 18.27
CA LEU A 9 -44.69 -12.62 17.16
C LEU A 9 -44.22 -14.05 16.84
N ARG A 10 -44.15 -14.39 15.55
CA ARG A 10 -43.65 -15.69 15.03
C ARG A 10 -44.50 -16.92 15.41
N THR A 11 -45.76 -16.74 15.84
CA THR A 11 -46.66 -17.84 16.20
C THR A 11 -47.70 -18.16 15.11
N ASN A 12 -47.64 -17.47 13.95
CA ASN A 12 -48.69 -17.46 12.92
C ASN A 12 -50.06 -16.97 13.43
N TYR A 13 -50.06 -16.19 14.52
CA TYR A 13 -51.27 -15.54 15.02
C TYR A 13 -51.87 -14.59 13.97
N ILE A 14 -53.18 -14.66 13.78
CA ILE A 14 -53.93 -13.78 12.89
C ILE A 14 -54.52 -12.64 13.76
N PRO A 15 -54.09 -11.39 13.57
CA PRO A 15 -54.60 -10.26 14.34
C PRO A 15 -56.06 -9.98 14.04
N SER A 16 -56.78 -9.48 15.05
CA SER A 16 -58.16 -9.02 14.84
C SER A 16 -58.19 -7.67 14.11
N PRO A 17 -59.31 -7.30 13.46
CA PRO A 17 -59.45 -5.99 12.82
C PRO A 17 -59.23 -4.79 13.76
N GLU A 18 -59.44 -4.97 15.06
CA GLU A 18 -59.22 -3.94 16.09
C GLU A 18 -57.73 -3.79 16.46
N GLU A 19 -56.94 -4.85 16.25
CA GLU A 19 -55.50 -4.89 16.56
C GLU A 19 -54.63 -4.37 15.40
N GLU A 20 -55.12 -4.47 14.16
CA GLU A 20 -54.41 -4.04 12.95
C GLU A 20 -53.89 -2.59 13.00
N PRO A 21 -54.65 -1.58 13.48
CA PRO A 21 -54.14 -0.22 13.59
C PRO A 21 -52.98 -0.10 14.58
N GLY A 22 -53.03 -0.84 15.69
CA GLY A 22 -51.97 -0.85 16.70
C GLY A 22 -50.68 -1.47 16.17
N ILE A 23 -50.80 -2.59 15.46
CA ILE A 23 -49.66 -3.26 14.80
C ILE A 23 -49.05 -2.34 13.74
N ARG A 24 -49.88 -1.68 12.92
CA ARG A 24 -49.41 -0.74 11.88
C ARG A 24 -48.65 0.44 12.49
N ASN A 25 -49.15 1.02 13.58
CA ASN A 25 -48.47 2.13 14.27
C ASN A 25 -47.09 1.71 14.80
N ILE A 26 -46.99 0.53 15.41
CA ILE A 26 -45.70 -0.02 15.88
C ILE A 26 -44.72 -0.22 14.72
N ILE A 27 -45.20 -0.73 13.57
CA ILE A 27 -44.37 -0.86 12.35
C ILE A 27 -43.91 0.52 11.87
N GLU A 28 -44.81 1.49 11.77
CA GLU A 28 -44.48 2.85 11.33
C GLU A 28 -43.45 3.51 12.24
N GLN A 29 -43.60 3.38 13.55
CA GLN A 29 -42.65 3.88 14.54
C GLN A 29 -41.27 3.24 14.36
N HIS A 30 -41.19 1.91 14.26
CA HIS A 30 -39.93 1.22 14.05
C HIS A 30 -39.30 1.54 12.69
N CYS A 31 -40.08 1.64 11.63
CA CYS A 31 -39.59 2.08 10.32
C CYS A 31 -39.05 3.50 10.36
N ALA A 32 -39.66 4.42 11.12
CA ALA A 32 -39.16 5.77 11.31
C ALA A 32 -37.83 5.78 12.06
N THR A 33 -37.70 5.01 13.16
CA THR A 33 -36.44 4.86 13.89
C THR A 33 -35.34 4.26 13.02
N VAL A 34 -35.65 3.22 12.22
CA VAL A 34 -34.69 2.63 11.29
C VAL A 34 -34.19 3.65 10.29
N ARG A 35 -35.08 4.43 9.66
CA ARG A 35 -34.69 5.51 8.72
C ARG A 35 -33.81 6.57 9.37
N GLU A 36 -34.12 6.97 10.61
CA GLU A 36 -33.28 7.92 11.35
C GLU A 36 -31.89 7.33 11.59
N LEU A 37 -31.81 6.08 12.04
CA LEU A 37 -30.54 5.40 12.28
C LEU A 37 -29.73 5.23 11.00
N ASP A 38 -30.36 4.86 9.88
CA ASP A 38 -29.69 4.72 8.57
C ASP A 38 -29.15 6.06 8.04
N SER A 39 -29.78 7.18 8.42
CA SER A 39 -29.31 8.52 8.02
C SER A 39 -28.01 8.95 8.71
N LYS A 40 -27.72 8.40 9.91
CA LYS A 40 -26.55 8.81 10.71
C LYS A 40 -25.22 8.37 10.08
N PRO A 41 -25.03 7.10 9.66
CA PRO A 41 -23.83 6.68 8.93
C PRO A 41 -23.61 7.49 7.65
N ALA A 42 -24.65 7.69 6.84
CA ALA A 42 -24.53 8.44 5.59
C ALA A 42 -24.07 9.90 5.81
N ALA A 43 -24.51 10.53 6.90
CA ALA A 43 -24.04 11.86 7.29
C ALA A 43 -22.55 11.84 7.72
N ILE A 44 -22.15 10.83 8.51
CA ILE A 44 -20.77 10.65 8.94
C ILE A 44 -19.85 10.42 7.73
N ASP A 45 -20.21 9.52 6.82
CA ASP A 45 -19.45 9.21 5.62
C ASP A 45 -19.22 10.48 4.78
N LYS A 46 -20.26 11.32 4.65
CA LYS A 46 -20.15 12.60 3.95
C LYS A 46 -19.17 13.56 4.63
N THR A 47 -19.14 13.59 5.97
CA THR A 47 -18.21 14.45 6.72
C THR A 47 -16.76 13.99 6.65
N ILE A 48 -16.52 12.69 6.47
CA ILE A 48 -15.17 12.10 6.44
C ILE A 48 -14.56 12.10 5.03
N ALA A 49 -15.39 12.11 3.99
CA ALA A 49 -14.94 12.05 2.59
C ALA A 49 -13.93 13.16 2.21
N ASP A 50 -14.18 14.41 2.62
CA ASP A 50 -13.30 15.54 2.30
C ASP A 50 -11.96 15.49 3.08
N PRO A 51 -11.96 15.29 4.41
CA PRO A 51 -10.74 15.01 5.17
C PRO A 51 -9.90 13.85 4.61
N GLU A 52 -10.54 12.76 4.17
CA GLU A 52 -9.83 11.61 3.57
C GLU A 52 -9.21 11.94 2.21
N ALA A 53 -9.92 12.71 1.37
CA ALA A 53 -9.37 13.20 0.12
C ALA A 53 -8.14 14.10 0.37
N HIS A 54 -8.26 15.05 1.30
CA HIS A 54 -7.18 15.94 1.66
C HIS A 54 -5.97 15.20 2.27
N ARG A 55 -6.22 14.20 3.12
CA ARG A 55 -5.17 13.33 3.67
C ARG A 55 -4.43 12.59 2.57
N ARG A 56 -5.14 12.01 1.59
CA ARG A 56 -4.53 11.31 0.45
C ARG A 56 -3.66 12.23 -0.39
N GLU A 57 -4.17 13.41 -0.73
CA GLU A 57 -3.42 14.41 -1.49
C GLU A 57 -2.14 14.83 -0.75
N THR A 58 -2.25 15.12 0.55
CA THR A 58 -1.11 15.53 1.37
C THR A 58 -0.05 14.45 1.45
N MET A 59 -0.47 13.19 1.63
CA MET A 59 0.44 12.05 1.68
C MET A 59 1.16 11.84 0.34
N GLN A 60 0.43 11.94 -0.78
CA GLN A 60 1.04 11.85 -2.11
C GLN A 60 2.10 12.94 -2.32
N ARG A 61 1.78 14.19 -2.01
CA ARG A 61 2.73 15.31 -2.13
C ARG A 61 3.97 15.10 -1.27
N ARG A 62 3.80 14.58 -0.05
CA ARG A 62 4.91 14.24 0.85
C ARG A 62 5.81 13.19 0.23
N ASP A 63 5.24 12.13 -0.34
CA ASP A 63 6.00 11.05 -0.95
C ASP A 63 6.72 11.50 -2.23
N ASP A 64 6.10 12.38 -3.02
CA ASP A 64 6.73 13.01 -4.20
C ASP A 64 7.96 13.84 -3.79
N HIS A 65 7.82 14.68 -2.75
CA HIS A 65 8.92 15.48 -2.22
C HIS A 65 10.02 14.62 -1.61
N HIS A 66 9.67 13.54 -0.92
CA HIS A 66 10.65 12.59 -0.38
C HIS A 66 11.45 11.93 -1.51
N THR A 67 10.76 11.43 -2.53
CA THR A 67 11.38 10.82 -3.72
C THR A 67 12.32 11.80 -4.42
N PHE A 68 11.89 13.06 -4.56
CA PHE A 68 12.71 14.11 -5.16
C PHE A 68 13.97 14.41 -4.32
N ALA A 69 13.82 14.51 -3.00
CA ALA A 69 14.94 14.72 -2.09
C ALA A 69 15.95 13.56 -2.13
N ASP A 70 15.46 12.32 -2.10
CA ASP A 70 16.30 11.12 -2.18
C ASP A 70 17.08 11.06 -3.49
N ALA A 71 16.44 11.41 -4.61
CA ALA A 71 17.11 11.48 -5.91
C ALA A 71 18.25 12.51 -5.91
N HIS A 72 18.05 13.68 -5.29
CA HIS A 72 19.10 14.70 -5.18
C HIS A 72 20.21 14.27 -4.22
N GLN A 73 19.87 13.62 -3.12
CA GLN A 73 20.85 13.06 -2.19
C GLN A 73 21.70 11.99 -2.86
N ALA A 74 21.11 11.16 -3.72
CA ALA A 74 21.82 10.14 -4.48
C ALA A 74 22.88 10.75 -5.42
N LEU A 75 22.62 11.94 -6.00
CA LEU A 75 23.64 12.67 -6.79
C LEU A 75 24.86 13.07 -5.95
N LEU A 76 24.67 13.24 -4.64
CA LEU A 76 25.75 13.56 -3.72
C LEU A 76 26.45 12.33 -3.13
N SER A 77 26.05 11.12 -3.54
CA SER A 77 26.65 9.88 -3.06
C SER A 77 28.16 9.85 -3.33
N CYS A 78 28.93 9.56 -2.27
CA CYS A 78 30.40 9.51 -2.34
C CYS A 78 30.90 8.50 -3.38
N VAL A 79 30.13 7.43 -3.62
CA VAL A 79 30.52 6.37 -4.56
C VAL A 79 30.62 6.86 -6.00
N LEU A 80 29.89 7.93 -6.36
CA LEU A 80 29.96 8.58 -7.68
C LEU A 80 31.19 9.48 -7.82
N ARG A 81 31.88 9.81 -6.72
CA ARG A 81 33.08 10.65 -6.70
C ARG A 81 34.38 9.86 -6.56
N LEU A 82 34.30 8.54 -6.44
CA LEU A 82 35.49 7.71 -6.35
C LEU A 82 36.25 7.74 -7.67
N PRO A 83 37.60 7.81 -7.62
CA PRO A 83 38.43 7.62 -8.81
C PRO A 83 38.12 6.28 -9.49
N LEU A 84 38.25 6.24 -10.81
CA LEU A 84 37.99 5.02 -11.59
C LEU A 84 38.85 3.84 -11.17
N ASP A 85 40.09 4.11 -10.74
CA ASP A 85 41.02 3.07 -10.29
C ASP A 85 40.55 2.42 -8.98
N ILE A 86 40.09 3.23 -8.02
CA ILE A 86 39.54 2.74 -6.75
C ILE A 86 38.26 1.95 -6.96
N LEU A 87 37.35 2.43 -7.82
CA LEU A 87 36.17 1.65 -8.22
C LEU A 87 36.58 0.35 -8.91
N SER A 88 37.63 0.42 -9.72
CA SER A 88 38.34 -0.72 -10.31
C SER A 88 38.64 -1.82 -9.29
N ASP A 89 39.44 -1.44 -8.31
CA ASP A 89 39.97 -2.37 -7.32
C ASP A 89 38.83 -2.96 -6.50
N ILE A 90 37.85 -2.13 -6.10
CA ILE A 90 36.63 -2.60 -5.43
C ILE A 90 35.88 -3.65 -6.26
N PHE A 91 35.76 -3.46 -7.58
CA PHE A 91 35.05 -4.44 -8.43
C PHE A 91 35.82 -5.75 -8.56
N MET A 92 37.15 -5.69 -8.61
CA MET A 92 38.00 -6.89 -8.66
C MET A 92 37.93 -7.66 -7.34
N ASP A 93 37.90 -6.97 -6.19
CA ASP A 93 37.75 -7.59 -4.87
C ASP A 93 36.36 -8.20 -4.66
N LEU A 94 35.34 -7.68 -5.33
CA LEU A 94 33.96 -8.18 -5.29
C LEU A 94 33.68 -9.26 -6.35
N ALA A 95 34.57 -9.43 -7.33
CA ALA A 95 34.43 -10.47 -8.34
C ALA A 95 34.80 -11.82 -7.71
N PRO A 96 33.94 -12.84 -7.84
CA PRO A 96 34.27 -14.17 -7.35
C PRO A 96 35.47 -14.73 -8.11
N ASP A 97 36.34 -15.46 -7.42
CA ASP A 97 37.43 -16.17 -8.09
C ASP A 97 36.86 -17.09 -9.17
N SER A 98 37.46 -17.06 -10.36
CA SER A 98 36.96 -17.75 -11.56
C SER A 98 36.61 -19.23 -11.34
N GLY A 99 37.26 -19.90 -10.38
CA GLY A 99 36.97 -21.29 -10.02
C GLY A 99 35.72 -21.49 -9.14
N GLU A 100 35.34 -20.50 -8.32
CA GLU A 100 34.26 -20.61 -7.34
C GLU A 100 32.88 -20.31 -7.95
N TRP A 101 32.82 -19.39 -8.91
CA TRP A 101 31.55 -19.00 -9.55
C TRP A 101 30.91 -20.13 -10.37
N HIS A 102 31.73 -20.93 -11.07
CA HIS A 102 31.26 -22.06 -11.86
C HIS A 102 30.58 -23.16 -11.04
N ILE A 103 30.87 -23.23 -9.73
CA ILE A 103 30.44 -24.34 -8.86
C ILE A 103 29.12 -24.03 -8.16
N GLN A 104 28.76 -22.75 -7.95
CA GLN A 104 27.69 -22.41 -7.00
C GLN A 104 26.35 -21.90 -7.56
N GLN A 105 26.20 -21.32 -8.76
CA GLN A 105 24.93 -20.65 -9.09
C GLN A 105 24.45 -20.78 -10.55
N ARG A 106 23.46 -21.65 -10.77
CA ARG A 106 22.58 -21.62 -11.97
C ARG A 106 21.44 -20.59 -11.86
N THR A 107 21.29 -19.91 -10.72
CA THR A 107 20.05 -19.18 -10.37
C THR A 107 20.21 -17.67 -10.22
N LEU A 108 21.44 -17.14 -10.15
CA LEU A 108 21.69 -15.72 -9.88
C LEU A 108 22.65 -15.10 -10.90
N PRO A 109 22.47 -13.82 -11.28
CA PRO A 109 23.40 -13.11 -12.15
C PRO A 109 24.77 -12.93 -11.49
N HIS A 110 25.85 -12.98 -12.29
CA HIS A 110 27.21 -12.66 -11.84
C HIS A 110 27.25 -11.30 -11.11
N PRO A 111 28.00 -11.12 -10.01
CA PRO A 111 28.02 -9.88 -9.22
C PRO A 111 28.30 -8.61 -10.05
N ILE A 112 29.11 -8.74 -11.11
CA ILE A 112 29.43 -7.65 -12.02
C ILE A 112 28.22 -7.19 -12.84
N ILE A 113 27.26 -8.07 -13.11
CA ILE A 113 25.99 -7.69 -13.74
C ILE A 113 25.25 -6.72 -12.82
N TRP A 114 25.11 -7.05 -11.53
CA TRP A 114 24.45 -6.18 -10.55
C TRP A 114 25.12 -4.81 -10.43
N ILE A 115 26.45 -4.81 -10.32
CA ILE A 115 27.24 -3.57 -10.22
C ILE A 115 27.09 -2.71 -11.48
N SER A 116 27.03 -3.32 -12.67
CA SER A 116 26.85 -2.59 -13.94
C SER A 116 25.51 -1.86 -14.06
N HIS A 117 24.53 -2.17 -13.21
CA HIS A 117 23.21 -1.54 -13.19
C HIS A 117 23.11 -0.37 -12.20
N VAL A 118 24.15 -0.09 -11.41
CA VAL A 118 24.15 1.01 -10.43
C VAL A 118 24.14 2.39 -11.10
N CYS A 119 25.06 2.64 -12.03
CA CYS A 119 25.12 3.89 -12.80
C CYS A 119 25.94 3.75 -14.09
N ARG A 120 25.92 4.77 -14.95
CA ARG A 120 26.65 4.78 -16.23
C ARG A 120 28.16 4.59 -16.06
N GLN A 121 28.76 5.18 -15.02
CA GLN A 121 30.19 5.05 -14.74
C GLN A 121 30.56 3.62 -14.36
N PHE A 122 29.76 2.99 -13.50
CA PHE A 122 29.97 1.60 -13.07
C PHE A 122 29.84 0.64 -14.24
N ARG A 123 28.82 0.86 -15.10
CA ARG A 123 28.66 0.10 -16.34
C ARG A 123 29.87 0.21 -17.26
N ALA A 124 30.40 1.42 -17.44
CA ALA A 124 31.56 1.64 -18.30
C ALA A 124 32.79 0.88 -17.78
N ILE A 125 33.04 0.91 -16.47
CA ILE A 125 34.15 0.19 -15.83
C ILE A 125 33.97 -1.33 -16.01
N ALA A 126 32.79 -1.86 -15.67
CA ALA A 126 32.47 -3.29 -15.77
C ALA A 126 32.68 -3.85 -17.19
N LEU A 127 32.29 -3.09 -18.22
CA LEU A 127 32.44 -3.50 -19.62
C LEU A 127 33.87 -3.32 -20.15
N SER A 128 34.63 -2.37 -19.60
CA SER A 128 35.99 -2.06 -20.05
C SER A 128 37.07 -3.02 -19.55
N ARG A 129 36.76 -3.85 -18.55
CA ARG A 129 37.74 -4.71 -17.88
C ARG A 129 37.41 -6.19 -18.09
N PRO A 130 38.14 -6.86 -19.00
CA PRO A 130 37.97 -8.27 -19.27
C PRO A 130 38.03 -9.22 -18.08
N MET A 131 38.79 -8.87 -17.04
CA MET A 131 39.00 -9.75 -15.89
C MET A 131 37.80 -9.80 -14.92
N LEU A 132 36.73 -9.05 -15.20
CA LEU A 132 35.49 -9.01 -14.43
C LEU A 132 34.39 -9.95 -14.98
N TRP A 133 34.65 -10.66 -16.08
CA TRP A 133 33.76 -11.65 -16.69
C TRP A 133 34.48 -12.98 -16.93
#